data_AF-Q05SL1-F1
#
_entry.id   AF-Q05SL1-F1
#
_cell.length_a   1.000
_cell.length_b   1.000
_cell.length_c   1.000
_cell.angle_alpha   90.00
_cell.angle_beta   90.00
_cell.angle_gamma   90.00
#
_symmetry.space_group_name_H-M   'P 1'
#
loop_
_entity.id
_entity.type
_entity.pdbx_description
1 polymer ?
#
loop_
_entity_poly.entity_id
_entity_poly.type
_entity_poly.pdbx_seq_one_letter_code
_entity_poly.pdbx_strand_id
1 'polypeptide(L)' 'MLRNWHVFWSDPDGEAGVAPVSARTHEHACQVVLELHPGARVSAIDAEVMDPTWRPSLMVDWLQDWEDDFTP' A
#
# COMPACT_ATOMS: atom_id res chain seq x y z
N MET A 1 -5.21 -2.38 -22.60
CA MET A 1 -3.95 -1.62 -22.52
C MET A 1 -3.35 -1.85 -21.15
N LEU A 2 -2.02 -1.96 -21.02
CA LEU A 2 -1.35 -2.04 -19.71
C LEU A 2 -1.16 -0.61 -19.19
N ARG A 3 -1.36 -0.43 -17.88
CA ARG A 3 -1.10 0.80 -17.14
C ARG A 3 -0.16 0.48 -15.99
N ASN A 4 0.62 1.48 -15.58
CA ASN A 4 1.45 1.36 -14.38
C ASN A 4 0.62 1.83 -13.19
N TRP A 5 0.70 1.08 -12.10
CA TRP A 5 -0.03 1.30 -10.86
C TRP A 5 0.94 1.31 -9.70
N HIS A 6 0.74 2.17 -8.71
CA HIS A 6 1.44 2.11 -7.43
C HIS A 6 0.53 1.48 -6.37
N VAL A 7 0.85 0.28 -5.93
CA VAL A 7 0.05 -0.44 -4.94
C VAL A 7 0.74 -0.36 -3.59
N PHE A 8 0.01 0.16 -2.61
CA PHE A 8 0.45 0.24 -1.22
C PHE A 8 0.03 -1.05 -0.52
N TRP A 9 0.98 -1.73 0.11
CA TRP A 9 0.75 -2.99 0.79
C TRP A 9 1.44 -3.02 2.15
N SER A 10 0.91 -3.83 3.05
CA SER A 10 1.55 -4.20 4.31
C SER A 10 1.32 -5.68 4.60
N ASP A 11 2.28 -6.33 5.24
CA ASP A 11 2.20 -7.72 5.64
C ASP A 11 1.94 -7.84 7.16
N PRO A 12 1.61 -9.05 7.67
CA PRO A 12 1.36 -9.25 9.08
C PRO A 12 2.64 -9.26 9.94
N ASP A 13 3.81 -9.32 9.31
CA ASP A 13 5.12 -9.31 9.99
C ASP A 13 5.63 -7.87 10.24
N GLY A 14 4.91 -6.87 9.71
CA GLY A 14 5.18 -5.44 9.91
C GLY A 14 5.87 -4.78 8.71
N GLU A 15 6.19 -5.53 7.66
CA GLU A 15 6.76 -4.98 6.44
C GLU A 15 5.68 -4.28 5.63
N ALA A 16 5.99 -3.10 5.11
CA ALA A 16 5.07 -2.34 4.28
C ALA A 16 5.82 -1.58 3.19
N GLY A 17 5.14 -1.30 2.08
CA GLY A 17 5.79 -0.64 0.96
C GLY A 17 4.87 -0.29 -0.20
N VAL A 18 5.50 0.23 -1.25
CA VAL A 18 4.85 0.58 -2.51
C VAL A 18 5.43 -0.26 -3.63
N ALA A 19 4.58 -1.06 -4.28
CA ALA A 19 4.95 -1.89 -5.40
C ALA A 19 4.46 -1.25 -6.72
N PRO A 20 5.37 -0.77 -7.59
CA PRO A 20 5.00 -0.34 -8.93
C PRO A 20 4.75 -1.57 -9.82
N VAL A 21 3.54 -1.72 -10.36
CA VAL A 21 3.13 -2.88 -11.18
C VAL A 21 2.48 -2.46 -12.49
N SER A 22 2.80 -3.15 -13.57
CA SER A 22 2.13 -2.97 -14.87
C SER A 22 0.96 -3.92 -15.00
N ALA A 23 -0.27 -3.42 -14.91
CA ALA A 23 -1.48 -4.24 -14.94
C ALA A 23 -2.57 -3.64 -15.83
N ARG A 24 -3.55 -4.49 -16.18
CA ARG A 24 -4.67 -4.11 -17.06
C ARG A 24 -5.80 -3.41 -16.30
N THR A 25 -5.99 -3.75 -15.03
CA THR A 25 -7.02 -3.22 -14.14
C THR A 25 -6.46 -3.09 -12.72
N HIS A 26 -7.18 -2.39 -11.84
CA HIS A 26 -6.83 -2.30 -10.42
C HIS A 26 -6.81 -3.67 -9.74
N GLU A 27 -7.78 -4.55 -10.02
CA GLU A 27 -7.81 -5.89 -9.41
C GLU A 27 -6.59 -6.71 -9.82
N HIS A 28 -6.20 -6.61 -11.10
CA HIS A 28 -5.01 -7.30 -11.60
C HIS A 28 -3.73 -6.76 -10.95
N ALA A 29 -3.64 -5.45 -10.72
CA ALA A 29 -2.51 -4.86 -10.00
C ALA A 29 -2.44 -5.35 -8.54
N CYS A 30 -3.57 -5.40 -7.84
CA CYS A 30 -3.63 -5.94 -6.48
C CYS A 30 -3.21 -7.42 -6.45
N GLN A 31 -3.70 -8.23 -7.39
CA GLN A 31 -3.32 -9.65 -7.48
C GLN A 31 -1.82 -9.83 -7.67
N VAL A 32 -1.19 -9.07 -8.56
CA VAL A 32 0.25 -9.13 -8.78
C VAL A 32 1.03 -8.86 -7.49
N VAL A 33 0.59 -7.90 -6.68
CA VAL A 33 1.25 -7.61 -5.39
C VAL A 33 1.03 -8.71 -4.36
N LEU A 34 -0.17 -9.28 -4.28
CA LEU A 34 -0.46 -10.40 -3.38
C LEU A 34 0.28 -11.69 -3.79
N GLU A 35 0.60 -11.86 -5.07
CA GLU A 35 1.46 -12.94 -5.57
C GLU A 35 2.93 -12.73 -5.19
N LEU A 36 3.40 -11.48 -5.20
CA LEU A 36 4.78 -11.13 -4.79
C LEU A 36 4.97 -11.15 -3.27
N HIS A 37 3.93 -10.78 -2.52
CA HIS A 37 3.91 -10.71 -1.06
C HIS A 37 2.75 -11.55 -0.51
N PRO A 38 2.91 -12.89 -0.47
CA PRO A 38 1.86 -13.78 -0.01
C PRO A 38 1.53 -13.51 1.47
N GLY A 39 0.29 -13.11 1.73
CA GLY A 39 -0.17 -12.73 3.08
C GLY A 39 -0.23 -11.23 3.31
N ALA A 40 0.30 -10.42 2.40
CA ALA A 40 0.12 -8.98 2.44
C ALA A 40 -1.34 -8.57 2.25
N ARG A 41 -1.66 -7.36 2.71
CA ARG A 41 -2.93 -6.67 2.51
C ARG A 41 -2.65 -5.43 1.67
N VAL A 42 -3.48 -5.20 0.67
CA VAL A 42 -3.41 -3.99 -0.16
C VAL A 42 -4.24 -2.91 0.51
N SER A 43 -3.62 -1.76 0.78
CA SER A 43 -4.22 -0.64 1.49
C SER A 43 -4.68 0.47 0.55
N ALA A 44 -3.98 0.68 -0.57
CA ALA A 44 -4.34 1.68 -1.58
C ALA A 44 -3.72 1.35 -2.95
N ILE A 45 -4.25 1.95 -4.02
CA ILE A 45 -3.74 1.80 -5.38
C ILE A 45 -3.85 3.12 -6.15
N ASP A 46 -2.70 3.63 -6.60
CA ASP A 46 -2.46 4.99 -7.08
C ASP A 46 -3.02 6.07 -6.12
N ALA A 47 -2.22 7.07 -5.77
CA ALA A 47 -2.60 8.10 -4.80
C ALA A 47 -3.89 8.90 -5.17
N GLU A 48 -4.46 8.68 -6.36
CA GLU A 48 -5.70 9.28 -6.85
C GLU A 48 -6.99 8.58 -6.43
N VAL A 49 -6.96 7.31 -5.98
CA VAL A 49 -8.15 6.63 -5.41
C VAL A 49 -8.14 6.70 -3.88
N MET A 50 -7.69 7.83 -3.32
CA MET A 50 -7.97 8.17 -1.93
C MET A 50 -9.25 8.99 -1.88
N ASP A 51 -10.32 8.36 -1.42
CA ASP A 51 -11.47 9.07 -0.88
C ASP A 51 -10.95 10.09 0.17
N PRO A 52 -11.23 11.40 0.01
CA PRO A 52 -10.65 12.44 0.86
C PRO A 52 -10.97 12.27 2.34
N THR A 53 -11.95 11.43 2.69
CA THR A 53 -12.30 11.06 4.06
C THR A 53 -11.23 10.21 4.75
N TRP A 54 -10.39 9.50 3.99
CA TRP A 54 -9.39 8.53 4.50
C TRP A 54 -7.95 9.08 4.50
N ARG A 55 -7.77 10.35 4.10
CA ARG A 55 -6.47 11.03 3.98
C ARG A 55 -5.67 11.22 5.29
N PRO A 56 -6.25 11.26 6.51
CA PRO A 56 -5.41 11.39 7.71
C PRO A 56 -4.88 10.04 8.21
N SER A 57 -5.56 8.93 7.98
CA SER A 57 -5.31 7.71 8.77
C SER A 57 -4.09 6.93 8.31
N LEU A 58 -3.89 6.76 7.00
CA LEU A 58 -2.77 5.96 6.48
C LEU A 58 -1.41 6.65 6.63
N MET A 59 -1.38 7.98 6.60
CA MET A 59 -0.14 8.73 6.85
C MET A 59 0.14 8.87 8.34
N VAL A 60 -0.89 8.85 9.20
CA VAL A 60 -0.73 8.85 10.66
C VAL A 60 -0.33 7.48 11.21
N ASP A 61 -0.85 6.36 10.67
CA ASP A 61 -0.37 5.03 11.06
C ASP A 61 1.11 4.83 10.69
N TRP A 62 1.52 5.27 9.49
CA TRP A 62 2.94 5.24 9.10
C TRP A 62 3.82 6.24 9.88
N LEU A 63 3.27 7.38 10.33
CA LEU A 63 4.03 8.32 11.18
C LEU A 63 4.13 7.83 12.63
N GLN A 64 3.05 7.24 13.17
CA GLN A 64 3.04 6.74 14.55
C GLN A 64 4.02 5.59 14.73
N ASP A 65 4.14 4.68 13.75
CA ASP A 65 5.13 3.60 13.80
C ASP A 65 6.58 4.12 13.71
N TRP A 66 6.79 5.27 13.07
CA TRP A 66 8.10 5.94 12.99
C TRP A 66 8.44 6.79 14.23
N GLU A 67 7.43 7.21 15.01
CA GLU A 67 7.61 7.98 16.26
C GLU A 67 7.86 7.07 17.48
N ASP A 68 7.45 5.80 17.47
CA ASP A 68 7.71 4.86 18.58
C ASP A 68 9.19 4.41 18.66
N ASP A 69 9.93 4.41 17.54
CA ASP A 69 11.36 4.02 17.48
C ASP A 69 12.32 5.12 18.01
N PHE A 70 11.81 6.31 18.34
CA PHE A 70 12.60 7.44 18.86
C PHE A 70 12.23 7.86 20.30
N THR A 71 11.66 6.96 21.09
CA THR A 71 11.58 7.17 22.54
C THR A 71 12.87 6.66 23.22
N PRO A 72 13.72 7.54 23.80
CA PRO A 72 14.95 7.13 24.49
C PRO A 72 14.71 6.38 25.80
#